data_AF-A0A2E2QGM3-F1
#
_entry.id   AF-A0A2E2QGM3-F1
#
_cell.length_a   1.000
_cell.length_b   1.000
_cell.length_c   1.000
_cell.angle_alpha   90.00
_cell.angle_beta   90.00
_cell.angle_gamma   90.00
#
_symmetry.space_group_name_H-M   'P 1'
#
loop_
_entity.id
_entity.type
_entity.pdbx_description
1 polymer ?
#
loop_
_entity_poly.entity_id
_entity_poly.type
_entity_poly.pdbx_seq_one_letter_code
_entity_poly.pdbx_strand_id
1 'polypeptide(L)'
;MVYANSSKPEEETGRSIDDYHVEEHIGHLLRRAHQRASAIFQSYMGHEQITPTQFAALVKLRDEGELSQNHLGRLTAMDPATIQGVTR
;
A
#
# COMPACT_ATOMS: atom_id res chain seq x y z
N MET A 1 -13.26 -41.38 -48.00
CA MET A 1 -13.44 -39.92 -47.96
C MET A 1 -13.51 -39.53 -46.49
N VAL A 2 -12.38 -39.11 -45.93
CA VAL A 2 -12.24 -38.81 -44.49
C VAL A 2 -12.63 -37.35 -44.31
N TYR A 3 -13.74 -37.08 -43.64
CA TYR A 3 -14.07 -35.71 -43.24
C TYR A 3 -13.17 -35.35 -42.07
N ALA A 4 -12.18 -34.49 -42.34
CA ALA A 4 -11.33 -33.89 -41.33
C ALA A 4 -12.19 -33.16 -40.29
N ASN A 5 -12.03 -33.53 -39.02
CA ASN A 5 -12.54 -32.78 -37.90
C ASN A 5 -11.71 -31.48 -37.81
N SER A 6 -12.19 -30.42 -38.46
CA SER A 6 -11.61 -29.09 -38.36
C SER A 6 -11.88 -28.55 -36.96
N SER A 7 -10.94 -28.77 -36.05
CA SER A 7 -10.87 -28.13 -34.74
C SER A 7 -10.99 -26.62 -34.94
N LYS A 8 -12.10 -26.03 -34.48
CA LYS A 8 -12.24 -24.58 -34.36
C LYS A 8 -11.12 -24.10 -33.42
N PRO A 9 -10.34 -23.06 -33.76
CA PRO A 9 -9.43 -22.48 -32.79
C PRO A 9 -10.29 -21.98 -31.63
N GLU A 10 -9.95 -22.40 -30.41
CA GLU A 10 -10.49 -21.80 -29.19
C GLU A 10 -10.15 -20.32 -29.26
N GLU A 11 -11.16 -19.47 -29.50
CA GLU A 11 -11.02 -18.04 -29.34
C GLU A 11 -10.64 -17.82 -27.87
N GLU A 12 -9.35 -17.54 -27.62
CA GLU A 12 -8.90 -16.94 -26.38
C GLU A 12 -9.80 -15.74 -26.12
N THR A 13 -10.77 -15.95 -25.22
CA THR A 13 -11.71 -14.92 -24.83
C THR A 13 -10.92 -13.94 -23.97
N GLY A 14 -10.19 -13.05 -24.64
CA GLY A 14 -9.51 -11.94 -24.00
C GLY A 14 -10.55 -11.19 -23.19
N ARG A 15 -10.34 -11.09 -21.87
CA ARG A 15 -11.28 -10.40 -20.98
C ARG A 15 -11.53 -9.00 -21.54
N SER A 16 -12.80 -8.70 -21.83
CA SER A 16 -13.22 -7.37 -22.28
C SER A 16 -12.82 -6.34 -21.21
N ILE A 17 -12.39 -5.14 -21.64
CA ILE A 17 -12.18 -4.00 -20.74
C ILE A 17 -13.47 -3.69 -19.95
N ASP A 18 -14.64 -4.02 -20.51
CA ASP A 18 -15.94 -3.82 -19.87
C ASP A 18 -16.16 -4.71 -18.63
N ASP A 19 -15.39 -5.79 -18.47
CA ASP A 19 -15.41 -6.68 -17.30
C ASP A 19 -14.31 -6.30 -16.27
N TYR A 20 -13.58 -5.20 -16.51
CA TYR A 20 -12.55 -4.72 -15.58
C TYR A 20 -13.14 -3.76 -14.55
N HIS A 21 -13.29 -4.24 -13.32
CA HIS A 21 -13.74 -3.44 -12.18
C HIS A 21 -12.55 -2.88 -11.40
N VAL A 22 -12.34 -1.57 -11.46
CA VAL A 22 -11.24 -0.90 -10.74
C VAL A 22 -11.40 -1.04 -9.22
N GLU A 23 -12.63 -1.16 -8.72
CA GLU A 23 -12.97 -1.34 -7.31
C GLU A 23 -12.44 -2.65 -6.73
N GLU A 24 -12.31 -3.68 -7.57
CA GLU A 24 -11.79 -5.00 -7.18
C GLU A 24 -10.26 -5.06 -7.26
N HIS A 25 -9.63 -4.09 -7.93
CA HIS A 25 -8.18 -4.05 -8.07
C HIS A 25 -7.50 -3.81 -6.71
N ILE A 26 -6.51 -4.65 -6.37
CA ILE A 26 -5.78 -4.56 -5.10
C ILE A 26 -5.20 -3.16 -4.84
N GLY A 27 -4.68 -2.49 -5.87
CA GLY A 27 -4.17 -1.12 -5.74
C GLY A 27 -5.26 -0.11 -5.34
N HIS A 28 -6.48 -0.27 -5.85
CA HIS A 28 -7.62 0.56 -5.48
C HIS A 28 -8.04 0.31 -4.03
N LEU A 29 -8.13 -0.96 -3.61
CA LEU A 29 -8.49 -1.34 -2.25
C LEU A 29 -7.45 -0.84 -1.23
N LEU A 30 -6.16 -1.02 -1.52
CA LEU A 30 -5.06 -0.51 -0.68
C LEU A 30 -5.09 1.01 -0.57
N ARG A 31 -5.34 1.72 -1.67
CA ARG A 31 -5.49 3.19 -1.65
C ARG A 31 -6.66 3.62 -0.77
N ARG A 32 -7.82 2.97 -0.88
CA ARG A 32 -8.98 3.27 -0.03
C ARG A 32 -8.71 2.99 1.44
N ALA A 33 -8.05 1.88 1.75
CA ALA A 33 -7.65 1.54 3.11
C ALA A 33 -6.68 2.59 3.69
N HIS A 34 -5.66 2.98 2.92
CA HIS A 34 -4.72 4.04 3.31
C HIS A 34 -5.44 5.36 3.56
N GLN A 35 -6.28 5.82 2.62
CA GLN A 35 -7.06 7.07 2.77
C GLN A 35 -7.91 7.07 4.05
N ARG A 36 -8.61 5.96 4.33
CA ARG A 36 -9.41 5.84 5.56
C ARG A 36 -8.54 5.84 6.81
N ALA A 37 -7.43 5.10 6.81
CA ALA A 37 -6.50 5.07 7.94
C ALA A 37 -5.90 6.45 8.21
N SER A 38 -5.51 7.19 7.17
CA SER A 38 -5.02 8.57 7.29
C SER A 38 -6.09 9.50 7.87
N ALA A 39 -7.33 9.41 7.40
CA ALA A 39 -8.43 10.23 7.92
C ALA A 39 -8.71 9.95 9.40
N ILE A 40 -8.72 8.67 9.79
CA ILE A 40 -8.86 8.25 11.20
C ILE A 40 -7.71 8.82 12.03
N PHE A 41 -6.46 8.65 11.59
CA PHE A 41 -5.31 9.20 12.30
C PHE A 41 -5.44 10.71 12.51
N GLN A 42 -5.78 11.47 11.46
CA GLN A 42 -5.95 12.92 11.54
C GLN A 42 -7.07 13.33 12.51
N SER A 43 -8.15 12.55 12.60
CA SER A 43 -9.23 12.84 13.55
C SER A 43 -8.81 12.74 15.03
N TYR A 44 -7.79 11.92 15.34
CA TYR A 44 -7.25 11.78 16.70
C TYR A 44 -6.03 12.66 16.97
N MET A 45 -5.16 12.85 15.96
CA MET A 45 -3.83 13.43 16.13
C MET A 45 -3.67 14.82 15.49
N GLY A 46 -4.70 15.33 14.80
CA GLY A 46 -4.62 16.58 14.04
C GLY A 46 -4.24 17.81 14.90
N HIS A 47 -4.59 17.81 16.18
CA HIS A 47 -4.22 18.90 17.10
C HIS A 47 -2.74 18.88 17.50
N GLU A 48 -2.12 17.70 17.54
CA GLU A 48 -0.72 17.51 17.96
C GLU A 48 0.27 17.84 16.83
N GLN A 49 -0.22 18.14 15.61
CA GLN A 49 0.58 18.43 14.42
C GLN A 49 1.63 17.35 14.10
N ILE A 50 1.42 16.13 14.60
CA ILE A 50 2.30 14.99 14.37
C ILE A 50 1.85 14.22 13.12
N THR A 51 2.79 13.83 12.28
CA THR A 51 2.50 12.99 11.12
C THR A 51 2.41 11.51 11.50
N PRO A 52 1.73 10.66 10.71
CA PRO A 52 1.75 9.21 10.93
C PRO A 52 3.16 8.62 11.00
N THR A 53 4.11 9.16 10.23
CA THR A 53 5.50 8.68 10.20
C THR A 53 6.25 9.07 11.47
N GLN A 54 6.09 10.29 11.95
CA GLN A 54 6.64 10.71 13.25
C GLN A 54 6.03 9.89 14.40
N PHE A 55 4.73 9.65 14.39
CA PHE A 55 4.07 8.83 15.41
C PHE A 55 4.61 7.38 15.41
N ALA A 56 4.74 6.75 14.24
CA ALA A 56 5.32 5.41 14.13
C ALA A 56 6.75 5.35 14.67
N ALA A 57 7.56 6.39 14.42
CA ALA A 57 8.91 6.50 14.95
C ALA A 57 8.91 6.59 16.48
N LEU A 58 8.07 7.44 17.08
CA LEU A 58 7.95 7.57 18.53
C LEU A 58 7.53 6.25 19.19
N VAL A 59 6.52 5.58 18.63
CA VAL A 59 6.06 4.28 19.13
C VAL A 59 7.20 3.25 19.09
N LYS A 60 7.96 3.20 17.99
CA LYS A 60 9.03 2.21 17.86
C LYS A 60 10.24 2.49 18.74
N LEU A 61 10.58 3.75 18.95
CA LEU A 61 11.61 4.16 19.92
C LEU A 61 11.19 3.86 21.36
N ARG A 62 9.90 4.02 21.70
CA ARG A 62 9.38 3.61 23.02
C ARG A 62 9.53 2.10 23.23
N ASP A 63 9.23 1.31 22.20
CA ASP A 63 9.19 -0.16 22.32
C ASP A 63 10.59 -0.80 22.30
N GLU A 64 11.51 -0.28 21.48
CA GLU A 64 12.85 -0.88 21.26
C GLU A 64 13.98 -0.09 21.95
N GLY A 65 13.72 1.12 22.45
CA GLY A 65 14.73 2.02 22.96
C GLY A 65 15.49 2.76 21.85
N GLU A 66 16.78 3.01 22.08
CA GLU A 66 17.63 3.72 21.13
C GLU A 66 17.90 2.89 19.87
N LEU A 67 17.63 3.49 18.71
CA LEU A 67 17.82 2.86 17.40
C LEU A 67 18.58 3.79 16.46
N SER A 68 19.41 3.22 15.59
CA SER A 68 19.93 3.98 14.44
C SER A 68 18.80 4.32 13.47
N GLN A 69 18.90 5.44 12.75
CA GLN A 69 17.89 5.84 11.77
C GLN A 69 17.63 4.75 10.70
N ASN A 70 18.68 4.09 10.20
CA ASN A 70 18.53 3.00 9.24
C ASN A 70 17.79 1.80 9.82
N HIS A 71 17.98 1.52 11.11
CA HIS A 71 17.26 0.46 11.79
C HIS A 71 15.80 0.87 12.01
N LEU A 72 15.55 2.07 12.50
CA LEU A 72 14.21 2.63 12.70
C LEU A 72 13.41 2.66 11.39
N GLY A 73 13.98 3.16 10.30
CA GLY A 73 13.33 3.21 8.99
C GLY A 73 12.93 1.82 8.46
N ARG A 74 13.75 0.79 8.70
CA ARG A 74 13.38 -0.60 8.35
C ARG A 74 12.20 -1.10 9.18
N LEU A 75 12.17 -0.82 10.48
CA LEU A 75 11.09 -1.24 11.37
C LEU A 75 9.76 -0.53 11.08
N THR A 76 9.82 0.69 10.55
CA THR A 76 8.65 1.50 10.23
C THR A 76 8.30 1.52 8.74
N ALA A 77 8.97 0.69 7.93
CA ALA A 77 8.78 0.59 6.48
C ALA A 77 8.93 1.95 5.73
N MET A 78 9.86 2.78 6.19
CA MET A 78 10.19 4.07 5.56
C MET A 78 11.41 3.95 4.67
N ASP A 79 11.35 4.58 3.50
CA ASP A 79 12.52 4.77 2.65
C ASP A 79 13.53 5.76 3.29
N PRO A 80 14.79 5.82 2.80
CA PRO A 80 15.82 6.69 3.35
C PRO A 80 15.47 8.19 3.37
N ALA A 81 14.75 8.71 2.37
CA ALA A 81 14.39 10.12 2.33
C ALA A 81 13.33 10.43 3.39
N THR A 82 12.35 9.53 3.57
CA THR A 82 11.31 9.65 4.58
C THR A 82 11.86 9.60 5.99
N ILE A 83 12.72 8.63 6.33
CA ILE A 83 13.25 8.51 7.69
C ILE A 83 14.16 9.68 8.08
N GLN A 84 14.90 10.25 7.14
CA GLN A 84 15.69 11.46 7.37
C GLN A 84 14.83 12.68 7.71
N GLY A 85 13.61 12.75 7.17
CA GLY A 85 12.67 13.84 7.45
C GLY A 85 12.00 13.75 8.82
N VAL A 86 12.03 12.60 9.49
CA VAL A 86 11.34 12.40 10.78
C VAL A 86 12.00 13.15 11.94
N THR A 87 13.32 13.37 11.89
CA THR A 87 14.09 14.02 12.96
C THR A 87 14.46 15.48 12.66
N ARG A 88 13.90 16.08 11.61
CA ARG A 88 14.16 17.49 11.24
C ARG A 88 13.04 18.42 11.70
#